data_AF-A0A6H5G4K9-F1
#
_entry.id   AF-A0A6H5G4K9-F1
#
_cell.length_a   1.000
_cell.length_b   1.000
_cell.length_c   1.000
_cell.angle_alpha   90.00
_cell.angle_beta   90.00
_cell.angle_gamma   90.00
#
_symmetry.space_group_name_H-M   'P 1'
#
loop_
_entity.id
_entity.type
_entity.pdbx_description
1 polymer ?
#
loop_
_entity_poly.entity_id
_entity_poly.type
_entity_poly.pdbx_seq_one_letter_code
_entity_poly.pdbx_strand_id
1 'polypeptide(L)'
;MSNAASPALRRISASTKERHYTGCRFNRHSTTAWAAITRSLALQPPVPMSLKNGVWFEVRVAAVNANGTRGFSHPSKPFRSPAGV
;
A
#
# COMPACT_ATOMS: atom_id res chain seq x y z
N MET A 1 40.65 -20.14 -9.04
CA MET A 1 39.33 -20.33 -9.66
C MET A 1 38.28 -19.70 -8.75
N SER A 2 37.92 -18.44 -9.01
CA SER A 2 36.89 -17.71 -8.26
C SER A 2 35.57 -17.86 -9.00
N ASN A 3 34.65 -18.69 -8.50
CA ASN A 3 33.31 -18.76 -9.05
C ASN A 3 32.41 -17.82 -8.25
N ALA A 4 31.98 -16.74 -8.91
CA ALA A 4 31.24 -15.65 -8.33
C ALA A 4 29.91 -16.13 -7.74
N ALA A 5 29.69 -15.85 -6.46
CA ALA A 5 28.36 -15.93 -5.88
C ALA A 5 27.45 -14.96 -6.64
N SER A 6 26.43 -15.47 -7.34
CA SER A 6 25.39 -14.67 -7.98
C SER A 6 24.93 -13.57 -7.01
N PRO A 7 24.88 -12.29 -7.43
CA PRO A 7 24.45 -11.23 -6.55
C PRO A 7 22.98 -11.49 -6.23
N ALA A 8 22.70 -12.03 -5.05
CA ALA A 8 21.37 -12.11 -4.51
C ALA A 8 20.86 -10.66 -4.46
N LEU A 9 20.11 -10.28 -5.49
CA LEU A 9 19.39 -9.02 -5.56
C LEU A 9 18.67 -8.89 -4.22
N ARG A 10 19.15 -7.94 -3.39
CA ARG A 10 18.55 -7.60 -2.11
C ARG A 10 17.09 -7.27 -2.42
N ARG A 11 16.20 -8.23 -2.20
CA ARG A 11 14.83 -8.22 -2.74
C ARG A 11 14.02 -7.17 -1.99
N ILE A 12 13.97 -5.95 -2.54
CA ILE A 12 13.12 -4.88 -2.01
C ILE A 12 11.68 -5.16 -2.45
N SER A 13 10.75 -5.14 -1.50
CA SER A 13 9.31 -5.30 -1.71
C SER A 13 8.59 -4.05 -1.24
N ALA A 14 7.45 -3.72 -1.85
CA ALA A 14 6.58 -2.63 -1.42
C ALA A 14 5.45 -3.21 -0.55
N SER A 15 5.16 -2.56 0.58
CA SER A 15 4.00 -2.84 1.41
C SER A 15 3.05 -1.65 1.37
N THR A 16 1.82 -1.90 0.95
CA THR A 16 0.75 -0.88 0.91
C THR A 16 -0.19 -1.08 2.09
N LYS A 17 -0.56 0.03 2.75
CA LYS A 17 -1.65 0.06 3.73
C LYS A 17 -2.76 0.98 3.27
N GLU A 18 -4.00 0.62 3.56
CA GLU A 18 -5.20 1.44 3.33
C GLU A 18 -6.00 1.70 4.60
N ARG A 19 -6.82 2.73 4.58
CA ARG A 19 -7.89 2.98 5.56
C ARG A 19 -9.08 3.62 4.87
N HIS A 20 -10.28 3.38 5.37
CA HIS A 20 -11.52 3.77 4.70
C HIS A 20 -12.49 4.54 5.58
N TYR A 21 -13.43 5.25 4.96
CA TYR A 21 -14.53 5.96 5.61
C TYR A 21 -15.82 5.92 4.77
N THR A 22 -16.97 5.65 5.40
CA THR A 22 -18.27 5.37 4.73
C THR A 22 -19.23 6.56 4.62
N GLY A 23 -18.84 7.77 5.03
CA GLY A 23 -19.71 8.96 4.97
C GLY A 23 -19.60 9.77 3.67
N CYS A 24 -20.49 10.76 3.52
CA CYS A 24 -20.65 11.54 2.29
C CYS A 24 -19.47 12.48 1.98
N ARG A 25 -18.71 12.91 2.99
CA ARG A 25 -17.48 13.71 2.86
C ARG A 25 -16.36 13.05 3.65
N PHE A 26 -15.16 13.01 3.11
CA PHE A 26 -14.02 12.40 3.79
C PHE A 26 -13.79 13.02 5.18
N ASN A 27 -13.76 12.20 6.22
CA ASN A 27 -13.39 12.61 7.57
C ASN A 27 -12.23 11.74 8.08
N ARG A 28 -11.04 12.33 8.17
CA ARG A 28 -9.83 11.67 8.65
C ARG A 28 -9.90 11.20 10.10
N HIS A 29 -10.71 11.86 10.94
CA HIS A 29 -10.85 11.48 12.35
C HIS A 29 -11.74 10.25 12.56
N SER A 30 -12.52 9.88 11.54
CA SER A 30 -13.44 8.74 11.57
C SER A 30 -13.02 7.62 10.62
N THR A 31 -11.82 7.68 10.03
CA THR A 31 -11.29 6.57 9.22
C THR A 31 -10.97 5.36 10.08
N THR A 32 -11.09 4.17 9.48
CA THR A 32 -10.61 2.93 10.11
C THR A 32 -9.10 2.96 10.39
N ALA A 33 -8.65 2.00 11.21
CA ALA A 33 -7.22 1.75 11.37
C ALA A 33 -6.59 1.31 10.02
N TRP A 34 -5.29 1.55 9.87
CA TRP A 34 -4.55 1.16 8.67
C TRP A 34 -4.46 -0.36 8.52
N ALA A 35 -5.11 -0.92 7.50
CA ALA A 35 -5.03 -2.33 7.12
C ALA A 35 -3.94 -2.55 6.07
N ALA A 36 -3.24 -3.69 6.10
CA ALA A 36 -2.23 -4.04 5.09
C ALA A 36 -2.91 -4.75 3.91
N ILE A 37 -2.63 -4.29 2.68
CA ILE A 37 -3.29 -4.80 1.48
C ILE A 37 -2.55 -6.03 0.95
N THR A 38 -1.28 -5.91 0.58
CA THR A 38 -0.41 -7.02 0.12
C THR A 38 1.04 -6.51 0.02
N ARG A 39 2.02 -7.42 0.12
CA ARG A 39 3.44 -7.15 -0.24
C ARG A 39 3.65 -7.50 -1.71
N SER A 40 3.90 -6.52 -2.57
CA SER A 40 4.34 -6.78 -3.94
C SER A 40 5.86 -6.63 -4.06
N LEU A 41 6.47 -7.35 -4.99
CA LEU A 41 7.83 -7.02 -5.39
C LEU A 41 7.81 -5.62 -6.01
N ALA A 42 8.79 -4.79 -5.65
CA ALA A 42 8.83 -3.36 -5.97
C ALA A 42 8.80 -3.02 -7.48
N LEU A 43 8.76 -4.03 -8.36
CA LEU A 43 8.83 -3.91 -9.82
C LEU A 43 7.49 -4.17 -10.54
N GLN A 44 6.38 -4.43 -9.84
CA GLN A 44 5.07 -4.61 -10.48
C GLN A 44 3.97 -3.74 -9.86
N PRO A 45 3.80 -2.50 -10.36
CA PRO A 45 2.50 -1.84 -10.32
C PRO A 45 1.54 -2.52 -11.32
N PRO A 46 0.24 -2.65 -11.00
CA PRO A 46 -0.45 -2.19 -9.80
C PRO A 46 -0.55 -3.29 -8.71
N VAL A 47 -0.56 -2.88 -7.44
CA VAL A 47 -1.03 -3.76 -6.35
C VAL A 47 -2.55 -3.82 -6.45
N PRO A 48 -3.17 -4.99 -6.67
CA PRO A 48 -4.62 -5.10 -6.70
C PRO A 48 -5.20 -4.73 -5.33
N MET A 49 -6.20 -3.85 -5.32
CA MET A 49 -6.92 -3.40 -4.12
C MET A 49 -8.40 -3.73 -4.29
N SER A 50 -9.00 -4.41 -3.30
CA SER A 50 -10.43 -4.69 -3.28
C SER A 50 -11.18 -3.50 -2.66
N LEU A 51 -11.57 -2.55 -3.50
CA LEU A 51 -12.28 -1.34 -3.06
C LEU A 51 -13.78 -1.60 -2.93
N LYS A 52 -14.37 -1.20 -1.81
CA LYS A 52 -15.82 -1.12 -1.62
C LYS A 52 -16.38 0.09 -2.38
N ASN A 53 -17.51 -0.06 -3.06
CA ASN A 53 -18.15 1.01 -3.84
C ASN A 53 -18.61 2.17 -2.97
N GLY A 54 -18.46 3.41 -3.46
CA GLY A 54 -18.91 4.63 -2.80
C GLY A 54 -18.19 5.00 -1.50
N VAL A 55 -17.07 4.35 -1.19
CA VAL A 55 -16.29 4.52 0.04
C VAL A 55 -15.07 5.41 -0.21
N TRP A 56 -14.66 6.16 0.81
CA TRP A 56 -13.42 6.96 0.76
C TRP A 56 -12.21 6.14 1.21
N PHE A 57 -11.08 6.33 0.54
CA PHE A 57 -9.84 5.60 0.76
C PHE A 57 -8.66 6.57 0.89
N GLU A 58 -7.71 6.24 1.75
CA GLU A 58 -6.34 6.75 1.71
C GLU A 58 -5.37 5.56 1.66
N VAL A 59 -4.29 5.69 0.90
CA VAL A 59 -3.24 4.68 0.79
C VAL A 59 -1.87 5.24 1.16
N ARG A 60 -0.99 4.38 1.67
CA ARG A 60 0.43 4.70 1.91
C ARG A 60 1.31 3.50 1.64
N VAL A 61 2.54 3.75 1.22
CA VAL A 61 3.49 2.71 0.81
C VAL A 61 4.74 2.71 1.67
N ALA A 62 5.34 1.54 1.85
CA ALA A 62 6.62 1.38 2.54
C ALA A 62 7.53 0.45 1.74
N ALA A 63 8.80 0.81 1.62
CA ALA A 63 9.82 -0.13 1.14
C ALA A 63 10.17 -1.11 2.27
N VAL A 64 10.23 -2.39 1.95
CA VAL A 64 10.52 -3.49 2.86
C VAL A 64 11.69 -4.29 2.30
N ASN A 65 12.74 -4.47 3.09
CA ASN A 65 13.86 -5.36 2.78
C ASN A 65 13.98 -6.44 3.87
N ALA A 66 15.07 -7.22 3.85
CA ALA A 66 15.31 -8.28 4.85
C ALA A 66 15.32 -7.79 6.31
N ASN A 67 15.63 -6.51 6.54
CA ASN A 67 15.62 -5.88 7.85
C ASN A 67 14.28 -5.20 8.18
N GLY A 68 13.24 -5.41 7.37
CA GLY A 68 11.93 -4.77 7.55
C GLY A 68 11.83 -3.43 6.84
N THR A 69 11.11 -2.47 7.46
CA THR A 69 10.85 -1.14 6.90
C THR A 69 11.20 -0.04 7.89
N ARG A 70 11.65 1.12 7.38
CA ARG A 70 11.92 2.32 8.19
C ARG A 70 10.70 3.25 8.36
N GLY A 71 9.55 2.89 7.77
CA GLY A 71 8.35 3.71 7.86
C GLY A 71 7.54 3.71 6.57
N PHE A 72 6.36 4.33 6.64
CA PHE A 72 5.48 4.52 5.49
C PHE A 72 5.65 5.93 4.93
N SER A 73 5.34 6.08 3.63
CA SER A 73 5.20 7.37 2.97
C SER A 73 4.12 8.23 3.64
N HIS A 74 4.10 9.51 3.27
CA HIS A 74 2.90 10.32 3.46
C HIS A 74 1.69 9.64 2.78
N PRO A 75 0.49 9.70 3.40
CA PRO A 75 -0.73 9.21 2.77
C PRO A 75 -1.01 9.91 1.43
N SER A 76 -1.68 9.21 0.52
CA SER A 76 -2.25 9.80 -0.69
C SER A 76 -3.27 10.88 -0.34
N LYS A 77 -3.65 11.70 -1.33
CA LYS A 77 -4.91 12.44 -1.24
C LYS A 77 -6.06 11.44 -1.09
N PRO A 78 -7.10 11.75 -0.28
CA PRO A 78 -8.29 10.92 -0.19
C PRO A 78 -8.95 10.80 -1.57
N PHE A 79 -9.37 9.59 -1.93
CA PHE A 79 -10.12 9.34 -3.15
C PHE A 79 -11.36 8.49 -2.84
N ARG A 80 -12.39 8.61 -3.66
CA ARG A 80 -13.64 7.85 -3.51
C ARG A 80 -13.77 6.86 -4.66
N SER A 81 -14.08 5.62 -4.35
CA SER A 81 -14.45 4.65 -5.37
C SER A 81 -15.79 5.03 -6.00
N PRO A 82 -16.04 4.65 -7.27
CA PRO A 82 -17.36 4.81 -7.86
C PRO A 82 -18.43 4.17 -6.96
N ALA A 83 -19.56 4.86 -6.76
CA ALA A 83 -20.76 4.19 -6.32
C ALA A 83 -21.25 3.38 -7.52
N GLY A 84 -21.46 2.06 -7.37
CA GLY A 84 -22.02 1.26 -8.45
C GLY A 84 -23.32 1.91 -8.94
N VAL A 85 -23.41 2.12 -10.25
CA VAL A 85 -24.64 2.57 -10.93
C VAL A 85 -25.64 1.42 -10.99
#